data_AF-A0A7K1Y762-F1
#
_entry.id   AF-A0A7K1Y762-F1
#
_cell.length_a   1.000
_cell.length_b   1.000
_cell.length_c   1.000
_cell.angle_alpha   90.00
_cell.angle_beta   90.00
_cell.angle_gamma   90.00
#
_symmetry.space_group_name_H-M   'P 1'
#
loop_
_entity.id
_entity.type
_entity.pdbx_description
1 polymer ?
#
loop_
_entity_poly.entity_id
_entity_poly.type
_entity_poly.pdbx_seq_one_letter_code
_entity_poly.pdbx_strand_id
1 'polypeptide(L)'
;MNIIDYFKLQAKNLHRDFKTQFFDGEWYDYTPRFFDVTQITLDFDPDEEKLTLMYAQHLIAKMAGFRKWTRLLKASDAELQLAKLLFDNMHKIKPVEWEMYLVQQQDDSNVIFDAETRLEIFTMVFANVDGHESMFADYRLKKKKITPTENQPIKSMKKKSTAEIFSLPLTGANRKKFIETANSAFERVIERVEPEHPELVRELWNPEEYIDVFALKPDILPVDRDYALSLIDTFMVHHVIALAVQTDID
;
A
#
# COMPACT_ATOMS: atom_id res chain seq x y z
N MET A 1 -6.26 -20.22 20.85
CA MET A 1 -4.82 -19.95 20.64
C MET A 1 -4.57 -18.51 21.06
N ASN A 2 -3.59 -18.25 21.92
CA ASN A 2 -3.24 -16.89 22.35
C ASN A 2 -2.77 -16.08 21.12
N ILE A 3 -3.13 -14.79 21.02
CA ILE A 3 -2.74 -13.89 19.92
C ILE A 3 -1.21 -13.79 19.79
N ILE A 4 -0.47 -13.79 20.91
CA ILE A 4 0.99 -13.82 20.87
C ILE A 4 1.50 -15.11 20.20
N ASP A 5 0.87 -16.25 20.49
CA ASP A 5 1.25 -17.52 19.86
C ASP A 5 0.85 -17.57 18.38
N TYR A 6 -0.22 -16.87 17.99
CA TYR A 6 -0.54 -16.61 16.60
C TYR A 6 0.61 -15.89 15.88
N PHE A 7 1.09 -14.76 16.41
CA PHE A 7 2.19 -14.04 15.78
C PHE A 7 3.51 -14.82 15.79
N LYS A 8 3.80 -15.59 16.85
CA LYS A 8 4.95 -16.51 16.86
C LYS A 8 4.85 -17.55 15.75
N LEU A 9 3.64 -18.07 15.48
CA LEU A 9 3.42 -19.00 14.37
C LEU A 9 3.65 -18.32 13.02
N GLN A 10 3.14 -17.09 12.82
CA GLN A 10 3.38 -16.35 11.58
C GLN A 10 4.87 -16.08 11.35
N ALA A 11 5.61 -15.69 12.38
CA ALA A 11 7.06 -15.51 12.28
C ALA A 11 7.81 -16.81 11.93
N LYS A 12 7.38 -17.95 12.49
CA LYS A 12 7.93 -19.27 12.12
C LYS A 12 7.61 -19.66 10.68
N ASN A 13 6.42 -19.30 10.18
CA ASN A 13 6.04 -19.55 8.79
C ASN A 13 6.86 -18.68 7.83
N LEU A 14 6.99 -17.38 8.10
CA LEU A 14 7.83 -16.49 7.30
C LEU A 14 9.30 -16.93 7.29
N HIS A 15 9.84 -17.30 8.44
CA HIS A 15 11.20 -17.85 8.52
C HIS A 15 11.35 -19.18 7.78
N ARG A 16 10.28 -19.99 7.67
CA ARG A 16 10.31 -21.21 6.84
C ARG A 16 10.37 -20.83 5.36
N ASP A 17 9.65 -19.80 4.96
CA ASP A 17 9.65 -19.32 3.57
C ASP A 17 10.99 -18.67 3.18
N PHE A 18 11.64 -17.92 4.08
CA PHE A 18 13.00 -17.42 3.86
C PHE A 18 14.01 -18.53 3.57
N LYS A 19 13.84 -19.72 4.15
CA LYS A 19 14.73 -20.87 3.89
C LYS A 19 14.53 -21.52 2.53
N THR A 20 13.54 -21.08 1.77
CA THR A 20 13.31 -21.53 0.39
C THR A 20 14.11 -20.71 -0.63
N GLN A 21 14.92 -19.76 -0.15
CA GLN A 21 15.82 -18.95 -0.97
C GLN A 21 16.73 -19.82 -1.82
N PHE A 22 16.86 -19.45 -3.08
CA PHE A 22 17.86 -19.95 -4.01
C PHE A 22 18.38 -18.81 -4.87
N PHE A 23 19.58 -18.96 -5.40
CA PHE A 23 20.18 -17.97 -6.30
C PHE A 23 19.93 -18.41 -7.74
N ASP A 24 19.27 -17.56 -8.54
CA ASP A 24 18.91 -17.87 -9.93
C ASP A 24 20.01 -17.53 -10.95
N GLY A 25 21.07 -16.86 -10.50
CA GLY A 25 22.19 -16.39 -11.32
C GLY A 25 22.33 -14.87 -11.33
N GLU A 26 21.26 -14.13 -11.03
CA GLU A 26 21.23 -12.67 -10.98
C GLU A 26 20.69 -12.15 -9.64
N TRP A 27 19.66 -12.80 -9.10
CA TRP A 27 18.97 -12.40 -7.89
C TRP A 27 18.72 -13.60 -6.97
N TYR A 28 18.36 -13.30 -5.72
CA TYR A 28 17.75 -14.29 -4.85
C TYR A 28 16.26 -14.41 -5.20
N ASP A 29 15.81 -15.65 -5.37
CA ASP A 29 14.41 -15.98 -5.58
C ASP A 29 13.96 -17.02 -4.53
N TYR A 30 12.65 -17.21 -4.40
CA TYR A 30 12.04 -17.96 -3.31
C TYR A 30 10.95 -18.90 -3.83
N THR A 31 10.74 -20.01 -3.12
CA THR A 31 9.57 -20.91 -3.34
C THR A 31 8.68 -20.95 -2.10
N PRO A 32 8.11 -19.80 -1.69
CA PRO A 32 7.45 -19.68 -0.40
C PRO A 32 6.07 -20.34 -0.40
N ARG A 33 5.59 -20.69 0.80
CA ARG A 33 4.29 -21.34 1.01
C ARG A 33 3.26 -20.44 1.70
N PHE A 34 3.69 -19.50 2.53
CA PHE A 34 2.81 -18.72 3.39
C PHE A 34 2.82 -17.23 3.02
N PHE A 35 3.96 -16.69 2.61
CA PHE A 35 4.14 -15.27 2.34
C PHE A 35 4.76 -15.01 0.96
N ASP A 36 4.40 -13.88 0.36
CA ASP A 36 5.06 -13.34 -0.81
C ASP A 36 6.41 -12.74 -0.38
N VAL A 37 7.43 -13.60 -0.32
CA VAL A 37 8.75 -13.22 0.18
C VAL A 37 9.40 -12.19 -0.74
N THR A 38 9.23 -12.31 -2.06
CA THR A 38 9.77 -11.37 -3.04
C THR A 38 9.22 -9.96 -2.79
N GLN A 39 7.91 -9.81 -2.59
CA GLN A 39 7.36 -8.49 -2.26
C GLN A 39 7.81 -7.99 -0.88
N ILE A 40 8.00 -8.88 0.10
CA ILE A 40 8.54 -8.50 1.42
C ILE A 40 9.99 -8.02 1.30
N THR A 41 10.84 -8.67 0.50
CA THR A 41 12.23 -8.23 0.33
C THR A 41 12.30 -6.88 -0.37
N LEU A 42 11.49 -6.66 -1.40
CA LEU A 42 11.37 -5.36 -2.07
C LEU A 42 10.94 -4.23 -1.13
N ASP A 43 9.93 -4.46 -0.29
CA ASP A 43 9.36 -3.41 0.56
C ASP A 43 10.20 -3.11 1.82
N PHE A 44 10.91 -4.11 2.34
CA PHE A 44 11.66 -3.99 3.61
C PHE A 44 13.18 -3.97 3.46
N ASP A 45 13.69 -4.23 2.26
CA ASP A 45 15.12 -4.26 1.91
C ASP A 45 15.99 -4.98 2.96
N PRO A 46 15.71 -6.27 3.25
CA PRO A 46 16.48 -7.02 4.21
C PRO A 46 17.87 -7.37 3.69
N ASP A 47 18.83 -7.54 4.61
CA ASP A 47 20.03 -8.31 4.33
C ASP A 47 19.64 -9.78 4.12
N GLU A 48 19.47 -10.17 2.85
CA GLU A 48 18.99 -11.46 2.40
C GLU A 48 19.94 -12.63 2.76
N GLU A 49 21.19 -12.35 3.11
CA GLU A 49 22.12 -13.35 3.64
C GLU A 49 21.90 -13.62 5.15
N LYS A 50 21.14 -12.76 5.84
CA LYS A 50 20.94 -12.79 7.31
C LYS A 50 19.47 -12.90 7.74
N LEU A 51 18.68 -13.68 7.02
CA LEU A 51 17.25 -13.91 7.30
C LEU A 51 16.99 -14.86 8.49
N THR A 52 17.18 -14.36 9.71
CA THR A 52 16.97 -15.14 10.95
C THR A 52 15.51 -15.18 11.41
N LEU A 53 15.17 -16.11 12.32
CA LEU A 53 13.85 -16.13 12.98
C LEU A 53 13.57 -14.83 13.75
N MET A 54 14.57 -14.24 14.39
CA MET A 54 14.42 -12.96 15.09
C MET A 54 14.06 -11.85 14.10
N TYR A 55 14.69 -11.85 12.93
CA TYR A 55 14.34 -10.91 11.87
C TYR A 55 12.90 -11.10 11.37
N ALA A 56 12.48 -12.35 11.13
CA ALA A 56 11.10 -12.67 10.77
C ALA A 56 10.10 -12.19 11.85
N GLN A 57 10.42 -12.34 13.14
CA GLN A 57 9.60 -11.80 14.23
C GLN A 57 9.48 -10.27 14.17
N HIS A 58 10.58 -9.57 13.86
CA HIS A 58 10.55 -8.12 13.70
C HIS A 58 9.71 -7.67 12.50
N LEU A 59 9.80 -8.36 11.35
CA LEU A 59 8.97 -8.07 10.18
C LEU A 59 7.48 -8.30 10.45
N ILE A 60 7.12 -9.42 11.08
CA ILE A 60 5.73 -9.68 11.46
C ILE A 60 5.20 -8.61 12.40
N ALA A 61 6.02 -8.12 13.34
CA ALA A 61 5.62 -7.00 14.20
C ALA A 61 5.34 -5.73 13.38
N LYS A 62 6.21 -5.38 12.42
CA LYS A 62 6.00 -4.22 11.53
C LYS A 62 4.72 -4.35 10.71
N MET A 63 4.49 -5.52 10.12
CA MET A 63 3.27 -5.81 9.34
C MET A 63 2.00 -5.76 10.20
N ALA A 64 2.11 -5.95 11.51
CA ALA A 64 1.01 -5.84 12.47
C ALA A 64 0.90 -4.44 13.13
N GLY A 65 1.66 -3.45 12.66
CA GLY A 65 1.62 -2.07 13.17
C GLY A 65 2.54 -1.77 14.35
N PHE A 66 3.54 -2.61 14.62
CA PHE A 66 4.51 -2.40 15.70
C PHE A 66 5.92 -2.19 15.16
N ARG A 67 6.63 -1.19 15.70
CA ARG A 67 8.04 -0.94 15.33
C ARG A 67 8.98 -2.12 15.66
N LYS A 68 8.69 -2.87 16.74
CA LYS A 68 9.56 -3.97 17.23
C LYS A 68 8.75 -5.10 17.85
N TRP A 69 9.23 -6.33 17.70
CA TRP A 69 8.65 -7.54 18.30
C TRP A 69 8.46 -7.45 19.83
N THR A 70 9.44 -6.89 20.54
CA THR A 70 9.37 -6.74 22.00
C THR A 70 8.27 -5.80 22.47
N ARG A 71 7.81 -4.86 21.62
CA ARG A 71 6.66 -4.01 21.91
C ARG A 71 5.36 -4.79 21.74
N LEU A 72 5.23 -5.55 20.65
CA LEU A 72 4.09 -6.44 20.43
C LEU A 72 3.91 -7.43 21.60
N LEU A 73 4.99 -8.03 22.12
CA LEU A 73 4.92 -8.95 23.26
C LEU A 73 4.40 -8.34 24.57
N LYS A 74 4.49 -7.01 24.71
CA LYS A 74 4.09 -6.26 25.92
C LYS A 74 2.81 -5.46 25.71
N ALA A 75 2.20 -5.58 24.53
CA ALA A 75 0.99 -4.85 24.17
C ALA A 75 -0.19 -5.32 25.04
N SER A 76 -1.12 -4.40 25.27
CA SER A 76 -2.40 -4.69 25.90
C SER A 76 -3.23 -5.64 25.04
N ASP A 77 -4.29 -6.22 25.62
CA ASP A 77 -5.16 -7.15 24.89
C ASP A 77 -5.86 -6.47 23.71
N ALA A 78 -6.33 -5.22 23.89
CA ALA A 78 -6.95 -4.43 22.82
C ALA A 78 -5.96 -4.16 21.67
N GLU A 79 -4.73 -3.77 21.99
CA GLU A 79 -3.68 -3.56 20.98
C GLU A 79 -3.35 -4.87 20.24
N LEU A 80 -3.28 -6.01 20.93
CA LEU A 80 -3.04 -7.32 20.33
C LEU A 80 -4.18 -7.75 19.40
N GLN A 81 -5.44 -7.50 19.80
CA GLN A 81 -6.60 -7.76 18.95
C GLN A 81 -6.57 -6.90 17.68
N LEU A 82 -6.29 -5.59 17.82
CA LEU A 82 -6.15 -4.68 16.68
C LEU A 82 -5.01 -5.10 15.76
N ALA A 83 -3.85 -5.47 16.32
CA ALA A 83 -2.70 -5.98 15.57
C ALA A 83 -3.09 -7.17 14.70
N LYS A 84 -3.87 -8.10 15.28
CA LYS A 84 -4.31 -9.29 14.57
C LYS A 84 -5.29 -8.94 13.47
N LEU A 85 -6.21 -8.00 13.70
CA LEU A 85 -7.14 -7.54 12.68
C LEU A 85 -6.42 -6.85 11.52
N LEU A 86 -5.46 -5.98 11.79
CA LEU A 86 -4.60 -5.35 10.77
C LEU A 86 -3.87 -6.41 9.94
N PHE A 87 -3.24 -7.38 10.62
CA PHE A 87 -2.54 -8.46 9.95
C PHE A 87 -3.48 -9.34 9.12
N ASP A 88 -4.68 -9.61 9.62
CA ASP A 88 -5.64 -10.47 8.94
C ASP A 88 -6.34 -9.78 7.76
N ASN A 89 -6.36 -8.45 7.76
CA ASN A 89 -7.00 -7.60 6.76
C ASN A 89 -5.99 -6.77 5.94
N MET A 90 -4.74 -7.23 5.76
CA MET A 90 -3.72 -6.51 4.97
C MET A 90 -4.16 -6.17 3.54
N HIS A 91 -5.06 -6.96 2.94
CA HIS A 91 -5.65 -6.68 1.64
C HIS A 91 -6.59 -5.47 1.64
N LYS A 92 -7.15 -5.10 2.79
CA LYS A 92 -8.06 -3.96 2.95
C LYS A 92 -7.33 -2.68 3.31
N ILE A 93 -6.38 -2.78 4.24
CA ILE A 93 -5.63 -1.63 4.76
C ILE A 93 -4.33 -2.09 5.44
N LYS A 94 -3.23 -1.39 5.20
CA LYS A 94 -1.96 -1.60 5.90
C LYS A 94 -1.81 -0.70 7.14
N PRO A 95 -0.89 -1.04 8.06
CA PRO A 95 -0.68 -0.23 9.26
C PRO A 95 -0.38 1.25 8.99
N VAL A 96 0.33 1.58 7.90
CA VAL A 96 0.62 2.97 7.54
C VAL A 96 -0.65 3.73 7.13
N GLU A 97 -1.49 3.13 6.31
CA GLU A 97 -2.79 3.70 5.89
C GLU A 97 -3.73 3.82 7.10
N TRP A 98 -3.70 2.85 8.01
CA TRP A 98 -4.47 2.90 9.25
C TRP A 98 -4.00 4.01 10.19
N GLU A 99 -2.69 4.21 10.34
CA GLU A 99 -2.14 5.33 11.11
C GLU A 99 -2.57 6.67 10.50
N MET A 100 -2.54 6.81 9.17
CA MET A 100 -3.02 8.01 8.48
C MET A 100 -4.51 8.25 8.70
N TYR A 101 -5.34 7.22 8.58
CA TYR A 101 -6.78 7.30 8.87
C TYR A 101 -7.03 7.78 10.29
N LEU A 102 -6.32 7.22 11.27
CA LEU A 102 -6.47 7.62 12.67
C LEU A 102 -6.07 9.06 12.92
N VAL A 103 -4.92 9.49 12.40
CA VAL A 103 -4.45 10.88 12.56
C VAL A 103 -5.52 11.86 12.05
N GLN A 104 -6.06 11.63 10.84
CA GLN A 104 -7.13 12.46 10.30
C GLN A 104 -8.34 12.53 11.23
N GLN A 105 -8.84 11.37 11.68
CA GLN A 105 -10.01 11.33 12.55
C GLN A 105 -9.78 11.98 13.92
N GLN A 106 -8.56 11.88 14.45
CA GLN A 106 -8.19 12.52 15.71
C GLN A 106 -8.06 14.03 15.57
N ASP A 107 -7.54 14.51 14.44
CA ASP A 107 -7.42 15.93 14.13
C ASP A 107 -8.81 16.57 13.92
N ASP A 108 -9.70 15.90 13.17
CA ASP A 108 -11.07 16.35 12.91
C ASP A 108 -11.93 16.41 14.20
N SER A 109 -11.74 15.43 15.09
CA SER A 109 -12.50 15.34 16.34
C SER A 109 -11.85 16.05 17.53
N ASN A 110 -10.58 16.43 17.41
CA ASN A 110 -9.72 16.92 18.50
C ASN A 110 -9.70 15.97 19.72
N VAL A 111 -9.80 14.66 19.48
CA VAL A 111 -9.82 13.61 20.51
C VAL A 111 -8.71 12.60 20.25
N ILE A 112 -8.00 12.20 21.32
CA ILE A 112 -7.03 11.11 21.24
C ILE A 112 -7.72 9.78 21.51
N PHE A 113 -7.66 8.86 20.56
CA PHE A 113 -8.25 7.52 20.70
C PHE A 113 -7.34 6.58 21.48
N ASP A 114 -7.88 5.96 22.53
CA ASP A 114 -7.22 4.87 23.25
C ASP A 114 -7.24 3.55 22.46
N ALA A 115 -6.64 2.50 23.02
CA ALA A 115 -6.50 1.23 22.32
C ALA A 115 -7.85 0.56 22.04
N GLU A 116 -8.78 0.64 22.98
CA GLU A 116 -10.14 0.12 22.87
C GLU A 116 -10.92 0.83 21.76
N THR A 117 -10.89 2.17 21.74
CA THR A 117 -11.57 2.97 20.71
C THR A 117 -11.00 2.70 19.32
N ARG A 118 -9.66 2.63 19.20
CA ARG A 118 -9.00 2.28 17.92
C ARG A 118 -9.42 0.90 17.42
N LEU A 119 -9.54 -0.07 18.31
CA LEU A 119 -10.01 -1.42 17.98
C LEU A 119 -11.47 -1.41 17.50
N GLU A 120 -12.34 -0.65 18.17
CA GLU A 120 -13.75 -0.52 17.80
C GLU A 120 -13.90 0.12 16.41
N ILE A 121 -13.22 1.24 16.16
CA ILE A 121 -13.20 1.92 14.87
C ILE A 121 -12.73 0.97 13.76
N PHE A 122 -11.61 0.27 13.96
CA PHE A 122 -11.10 -0.66 12.95
C PHE A 122 -12.12 -1.77 12.64
N THR A 123 -12.78 -2.28 13.69
CA THR A 123 -13.77 -3.35 13.55
C THR A 123 -14.98 -2.89 12.74
N MET A 124 -15.49 -1.69 13.04
CA MET A 124 -16.66 -1.13 12.36
C MET A 124 -16.37 -0.70 10.92
N VAL A 125 -15.21 -0.10 10.67
CA VAL A 125 -14.91 0.54 9.38
C VAL A 125 -14.21 -0.41 8.42
N PHE A 126 -13.32 -1.29 8.88
CA PHE A 126 -12.49 -2.12 7.99
C PHE A 126 -12.78 -3.61 8.12
N ALA A 127 -12.89 -4.14 9.34
CA ALA A 127 -13.04 -5.58 9.52
C ALA A 127 -14.40 -6.09 9.00
N ASN A 128 -15.48 -5.38 9.35
CA ASN A 128 -16.86 -5.78 9.05
C ASN A 128 -17.41 -5.21 7.74
N VAL A 129 -16.63 -4.37 7.04
CA VAL A 129 -17.03 -3.73 5.78
C VAL A 129 -16.15 -4.25 4.66
N ASP A 130 -16.77 -4.69 3.58
CA ASP A 130 -16.08 -5.13 2.37
C ASP A 130 -15.98 -3.99 1.35
N GLY A 131 -15.06 -4.12 0.38
CA GLY A 131 -14.83 -3.11 -0.65
C GLY A 131 -13.64 -2.19 -0.39
N HIS A 132 -13.06 -2.23 0.81
CA HIS A 132 -11.74 -1.63 1.07
C HIS A 132 -10.64 -2.42 0.36
N GLU A 133 -9.72 -1.70 -0.24
CA GLU A 133 -8.52 -2.26 -0.88
C GLU A 133 -7.33 -1.38 -0.52
N SER A 134 -6.28 -2.01 0.01
CA SER A 134 -5.02 -1.36 0.32
C SER A 134 -4.28 -1.03 -0.97
N MET A 135 -3.62 0.12 -1.04
CA MET A 135 -2.76 0.47 -2.17
C MET A 135 -1.46 -0.37 -2.17
N PHE A 136 -1.16 -1.03 -1.06
CA PHE A 136 -0.01 -1.90 -0.89
C PHE A 136 -0.39 -3.38 -0.96
N ALA A 137 0.55 -4.22 -1.40
CA ALA A 137 0.33 -5.66 -1.58
C ALA A 137 0.02 -6.41 -0.27
N ASP A 138 -0.94 -7.34 -0.28
CA ASP A 138 -1.09 -8.32 0.80
C ASP A 138 0.04 -9.34 0.73
N TYR A 139 0.94 -9.33 1.71
CA TYR A 139 2.08 -10.23 1.74
C TYR A 139 1.70 -11.69 1.98
N ARG A 140 0.46 -12.01 2.31
CA ARG A 140 0.05 -13.37 2.63
C ARG A 140 -0.41 -14.08 1.37
N LEU A 141 0.21 -15.21 1.09
CA LEU A 141 -0.23 -16.05 -0.01
C LEU A 141 -1.58 -16.66 0.35
N LYS A 142 -2.60 -16.35 -0.44
CA LYS A 142 -3.89 -17.02 -0.35
C LYS A 142 -3.64 -18.51 -0.58
N LYS A 143 -4.03 -19.36 0.38
CA LYS A 143 -4.07 -20.81 0.13
C LYS A 143 -4.93 -21.01 -1.13
N LYS A 144 -4.35 -21.55 -2.20
CA LYS A 144 -5.14 -22.10 -3.31
C LYS A 144 -6.15 -23.05 -2.68
N LYS A 145 -7.42 -22.65 -2.58
CA LYS A 145 -8.50 -23.61 -2.53
C LYS A 145 -8.35 -24.36 -3.84
N ILE A 146 -7.90 -25.61 -3.78
CA ILE A 146 -8.00 -26.51 -4.93
C ILE A 146 -9.50 -26.72 -5.13
N THR A 147 -10.13 -25.86 -5.92
CA THR A 147 -11.35 -26.22 -6.62
C THR A 147 -10.91 -27.13 -7.76
N PRO A 148 -11.37 -28.38 -7.82
CA PRO A 148 -11.02 -29.30 -8.90
C PRO A 148 -11.79 -28.90 -10.15
N THR A 149 -11.36 -27.85 -10.85
CA THR A 149 -11.80 -27.61 -12.23
C THR A 149 -10.73 -26.86 -13.00
N GLU A 150 -10.22 -27.58 -14.00
CA GLU A 150 -9.56 -27.13 -15.22
C GLU A 150 -8.14 -26.54 -15.14
N ASN A 151 -7.21 -27.44 -15.48
CA ASN A 151 -6.14 -27.15 -16.44
C ASN A 151 -6.71 -26.34 -17.62
N GLN A 152 -6.55 -25.03 -17.58
CA GLN A 152 -6.41 -24.25 -18.80
C GLN A 152 -4.99 -23.70 -18.84
N PRO A 153 -4.24 -23.90 -19.95
CA PRO A 153 -2.94 -23.29 -20.10
C PRO A 153 -3.11 -21.78 -19.98
N ILE A 154 -2.18 -21.15 -19.27
CA ILE A 154 -2.07 -19.70 -19.17
C ILE A 154 -2.06 -19.15 -20.59
N LYS A 155 -3.23 -18.71 -21.08
CA LYS A 155 -3.31 -17.85 -22.24
C LYS A 155 -2.72 -16.55 -21.76
N SER A 156 -1.48 -16.31 -22.14
CA SER A 156 -0.88 -14.98 -22.12
C SER A 156 -1.93 -14.00 -22.62
N MET A 157 -2.43 -13.14 -21.74
CA MET A 157 -3.09 -11.93 -22.22
C MET A 157 -2.02 -11.24 -23.06
N LYS A 158 -2.25 -11.20 -24.37
CA LYS A 158 -1.45 -10.40 -25.28
C LYS A 158 -1.46 -8.98 -24.73
N LYS A 159 -0.34 -8.53 -24.16
CA LYS A 159 -0.05 -7.12 -23.95
C LYS A 159 -0.31 -6.42 -25.28
N LYS A 160 -1.33 -5.58 -25.32
CA LYS A 160 -1.52 -4.60 -26.39
C LYS A 160 -1.38 -3.22 -25.77
N SER A 161 -0.12 -2.86 -25.52
CA SER A 161 0.38 -1.51 -25.31
C SER A 161 1.86 -1.57 -25.65
N THR A 162 2.29 -0.81 -26.66
CA THR A 162 3.64 -0.83 -27.25
C THR A 162 4.40 0.48 -27.00
N ALA A 163 3.96 1.29 -26.02
CA ALA A 163 4.59 2.57 -25.72
C ALA A 163 5.05 2.59 -24.26
N GLU A 164 6.35 2.38 -24.04
CA GLU A 164 7.01 2.52 -22.75
C GLU A 164 7.65 3.92 -22.63
N ILE A 165 7.67 4.46 -21.42
CA ILE A 165 8.34 5.72 -21.07
C ILE A 165 9.72 5.35 -20.52
N PHE A 166 10.76 5.91 -21.13
CA PHE A 166 12.15 5.61 -20.78
C PHE A 166 12.90 6.77 -20.13
N SER A 167 12.33 7.98 -20.14
CA SER A 167 12.99 9.17 -19.60
C SER A 167 11.98 10.20 -19.10
N LEU A 168 12.41 10.96 -18.09
CA LEU A 168 11.76 12.15 -17.57
C LEU A 168 12.69 13.37 -17.74
N PRO A 169 12.16 14.60 -17.85
CA PRO A 169 10.74 14.94 -17.92
C PRO A 169 10.11 14.46 -19.23
N LEU A 170 8.79 14.25 -19.22
CA LEU A 170 8.08 13.86 -20.44
C LEU A 170 8.18 14.96 -21.49
N THR A 171 8.33 14.59 -22.75
CA THR A 171 8.37 15.53 -23.88
C THR A 171 7.36 15.16 -24.97
N GLY A 172 7.05 16.13 -25.84
CA GLY A 172 6.23 15.93 -27.03
C GLY A 172 4.83 15.37 -26.74
N ALA A 173 4.42 14.36 -27.51
CA ALA A 173 3.06 13.81 -27.46
C ALA A 173 2.71 13.16 -26.11
N ASN A 174 3.70 12.57 -25.42
CA ASN A 174 3.48 11.98 -24.10
C ASN A 174 3.20 13.08 -23.06
N ARG A 175 3.97 14.17 -23.06
CA ARG A 175 3.74 15.30 -22.14
C ARG A 175 2.32 15.85 -22.28
N LYS A 176 1.88 16.09 -23.52
CA LYS A 176 0.53 16.59 -23.80
C LYS A 176 -0.56 15.66 -23.26
N LYS A 177 -0.44 14.35 -23.49
CA LYS A 177 -1.42 13.35 -23.04
C LYS A 177 -1.50 13.27 -21.50
N PHE A 178 -0.37 13.36 -20.81
CA PHE A 178 -0.33 13.34 -19.35
C PHE A 178 -0.96 14.60 -18.76
N ILE A 179 -0.70 15.78 -19.33
CA ILE A 179 -1.34 17.04 -18.90
C ILE A 179 -2.86 16.97 -19.08
N GLU A 180 -3.34 16.50 -20.24
CA GLU A 180 -4.78 16.34 -20.51
C GLU A 180 -5.44 15.38 -19.50
N THR A 181 -4.74 14.29 -19.15
CA THR A 181 -5.20 13.30 -18.18
C THR A 181 -5.22 13.87 -16.76
N ALA A 182 -4.17 14.60 -16.36
CA ALA A 182 -4.06 15.26 -15.06
C ALA A 182 -5.16 16.30 -14.86
N ASN A 183 -5.41 17.16 -15.84
CA ASN A 183 -6.50 18.14 -15.77
C ASN A 183 -7.88 17.46 -15.65
N SER A 184 -8.11 16.40 -16.41
CA SER A 184 -9.38 15.66 -16.36
C SER A 184 -9.57 14.95 -15.02
N ALA A 185 -8.50 14.38 -14.46
CA ALA A 185 -8.50 13.74 -13.15
C ALA A 185 -8.73 14.75 -12.03
N PHE A 186 -8.08 15.92 -12.11
CA PHE A 186 -8.21 16.99 -11.15
C PHE A 186 -9.67 17.46 -11.02
N GLU A 187 -10.34 17.79 -12.13
CA GLU A 187 -11.75 18.24 -12.07
C GLU A 187 -12.69 17.17 -11.52
N ARG A 188 -12.51 15.90 -11.93
CA ARG A 188 -13.29 14.78 -11.35
C ARG A 188 -13.14 14.68 -9.84
N VAL A 189 -11.95 14.97 -9.34
CA VAL A 189 -11.65 14.86 -7.92
C VAL A 189 -12.12 16.09 -7.15
N ILE A 190 -12.03 17.29 -7.72
CA ILE A 190 -12.64 18.50 -7.16
C ILE A 190 -14.15 18.30 -6.96
N GLU A 191 -14.84 17.74 -7.97
CA GLU A 191 -16.27 17.40 -7.88
C GLU A 191 -16.58 16.38 -6.78
N ARG A 192 -15.64 15.49 -6.46
CA ARG A 192 -15.84 14.44 -5.44
C ARG A 192 -15.46 14.90 -4.04
N VAL A 193 -14.42 15.72 -3.92
CA VAL A 193 -13.89 16.22 -2.65
C VAL A 193 -14.71 17.39 -2.14
N GLU A 194 -15.31 18.18 -3.06
CA GLU A 194 -16.12 19.36 -2.74
C GLU A 194 -15.42 20.29 -1.72
N PRO A 195 -14.19 20.78 -2.02
CA PRO A 195 -13.46 21.65 -1.10
C PRO A 195 -14.22 22.96 -0.85
N GLU A 196 -13.98 23.60 0.31
CA GLU A 196 -14.71 24.81 0.71
C GLU A 196 -14.49 25.98 -0.27
N HIS A 197 -13.27 26.10 -0.80
CA HIS A 197 -12.85 27.14 -1.75
C HIS A 197 -12.36 26.56 -3.10
N PRO A 198 -13.24 25.96 -3.92
CA PRO A 198 -12.85 25.23 -5.12
C PRO A 198 -12.24 26.12 -6.21
N GLU A 199 -12.50 27.43 -6.19
CA GLU A 199 -11.85 28.44 -7.04
C GLU A 199 -10.38 28.64 -6.68
N LEU A 200 -10.04 28.75 -5.40
CA LEU A 200 -8.65 28.92 -4.95
C LEU A 200 -7.84 27.65 -5.21
N VAL A 201 -8.45 26.48 -5.02
CA VAL A 201 -7.80 25.20 -5.34
C VAL A 201 -7.47 25.09 -6.83
N ARG A 202 -8.34 25.62 -7.71
CA ARG A 202 -8.09 25.71 -9.16
C ARG A 202 -6.97 26.69 -9.50
N GLU A 203 -6.82 27.78 -8.75
CA GLU A 203 -5.74 28.74 -8.95
C GLU A 203 -4.36 28.16 -8.59
N LEU A 204 -4.31 27.29 -7.57
CA LEU A 204 -3.07 26.61 -7.19
C LEU A 204 -2.72 25.39 -8.06
N TRP A 205 -3.66 24.90 -8.87
CA TRP A 205 -3.45 23.72 -9.68
C TRP A 205 -2.43 23.93 -10.80
N ASN A 206 -1.34 23.15 -10.76
CA ASN A 206 -0.31 23.13 -11.78
C ASN A 206 -0.09 21.70 -12.30
N PRO A 207 -0.65 21.34 -13.48
CA PRO A 207 -0.55 19.98 -14.00
C PRO A 207 0.89 19.59 -14.36
N GLU A 208 1.74 20.54 -14.72
CA GLU A 208 3.12 20.29 -15.10
C GLU A 208 3.96 19.88 -13.88
N GLU A 209 3.86 20.66 -12.81
CA GLU A 209 4.51 20.38 -11.54
C GLU A 209 3.98 19.11 -10.91
N TYR A 210 2.67 18.88 -10.97
CA TYR A 210 2.07 17.62 -10.52
C TYR A 210 2.69 16.40 -11.22
N ILE A 211 2.85 16.46 -12.55
CA ILE A 211 3.44 15.35 -13.31
C ILE A 211 4.91 15.13 -12.95
N ASP A 212 5.69 16.20 -12.87
CA ASP A 212 7.15 16.13 -12.73
C ASP A 212 7.63 15.85 -11.31
N VAL A 213 6.86 16.29 -10.30
CA VAL A 213 7.25 16.18 -8.89
C VAL A 213 6.49 15.06 -8.18
N PHE A 214 5.21 14.87 -8.52
CA PHE A 214 4.31 14.01 -7.75
C PHE A 214 3.94 12.72 -8.47
N ALA A 215 3.59 12.77 -9.76
CA ALA A 215 3.01 11.63 -10.48
C ALA A 215 4.07 10.66 -11.03
N LEU A 216 5.20 11.17 -11.54
CA LEU A 216 6.25 10.34 -12.15
C LEU A 216 7.62 10.64 -11.53
N LYS A 217 8.27 9.60 -11.03
CA LYS A 217 9.62 9.68 -10.46
C LYS A 217 10.62 8.85 -11.30
N PRO A 218 11.92 9.15 -11.27
CA PRO A 218 12.90 8.42 -12.08
C PRO A 218 13.01 6.92 -11.75
N ASP A 219 12.65 6.52 -10.54
CA ASP A 219 12.73 5.16 -10.01
C ASP A 219 11.68 4.19 -10.61
N ILE A 220 10.60 4.70 -11.21
CA ILE A 220 9.60 3.86 -11.88
C ILE A 220 9.95 3.54 -13.34
N LEU A 221 11.03 4.10 -13.90
CA LEU A 221 11.42 3.90 -15.30
C LEU A 221 12.22 2.59 -15.54
N PRO A 222 12.06 1.91 -16.69
CA PRO A 222 11.07 2.18 -17.74
C PRO A 222 9.67 1.70 -17.34
N VAL A 223 8.65 2.50 -17.66
CA VAL A 223 7.26 2.23 -17.26
C VAL A 223 6.33 2.14 -18.46
N ASP A 224 5.36 1.24 -18.42
CA ASP A 224 4.28 1.23 -19.42
C ASP A 224 3.49 2.55 -19.35
N ARG A 225 3.25 3.17 -20.51
CA ARG A 225 2.59 4.49 -20.57
C ARG A 225 1.17 4.45 -20.01
N ASP A 226 0.43 3.38 -20.25
CA ASP A 226 -0.98 3.30 -19.82
C ASP A 226 -1.05 3.02 -18.30
N TYR A 227 -0.10 2.25 -17.75
CA TYR A 227 0.10 2.14 -16.31
C TYR A 227 0.49 3.50 -15.69
N ALA A 228 1.45 4.22 -16.27
CA ALA A 228 1.85 5.54 -15.78
C ALA A 228 0.71 6.58 -15.84
N LEU A 229 -0.17 6.51 -16.84
CA LEU A 229 -1.38 7.33 -16.90
C LEU A 229 -2.38 6.97 -15.80
N SER A 230 -2.49 5.69 -15.41
CA SER A 230 -3.38 5.28 -14.32
C SER A 230 -2.96 5.88 -12.96
N LEU A 231 -1.66 6.10 -12.75
CA LEU A 231 -1.13 6.68 -11.51
C LEU A 231 -1.58 8.14 -11.30
N ILE A 232 -1.77 8.90 -12.37
CA ILE A 232 -2.32 10.27 -12.29
C ILE A 232 -3.67 10.25 -11.57
N ASP A 233 -4.58 9.36 -11.99
CA ASP A 233 -5.89 9.25 -11.38
C ASP A 233 -5.82 8.77 -9.93
N THR A 234 -4.98 7.76 -9.67
CA THR A 234 -4.83 7.16 -8.34
C THR A 234 -4.36 8.16 -7.30
N PHE A 235 -3.42 9.04 -7.64
CA PHE A 235 -2.81 9.95 -6.67
C PHE A 235 -3.40 11.36 -6.67
N MET A 236 -4.24 11.74 -7.65
CA MET A 236 -4.80 13.09 -7.77
C MET A 236 -5.55 13.55 -6.52
N VAL A 237 -6.26 12.64 -5.85
CA VAL A 237 -7.03 12.95 -4.64
C VAL A 237 -6.20 13.47 -3.48
N HIS A 238 -5.02 12.92 -3.26
CA HIS A 238 -4.14 13.41 -2.22
C HIS A 238 -3.65 14.83 -2.52
N HIS A 239 -3.40 15.12 -3.80
CA HIS A 239 -2.95 16.44 -4.22
C HIS A 239 -4.06 17.49 -4.12
N VAL A 240 -5.28 17.18 -4.58
CA VAL A 240 -6.43 18.07 -4.44
C VAL A 240 -6.74 18.38 -2.97
N ILE A 241 -6.69 17.38 -2.09
CA ILE A 241 -6.88 17.59 -0.65
C ILE A 241 -5.77 18.47 -0.07
N ALA A 242 -4.52 18.26 -0.46
CA ALA A 242 -3.41 19.10 0.01
C ALA A 242 -3.57 20.56 -0.43
N LEU A 243 -4.04 20.80 -1.67
CA LEU A 243 -4.35 22.14 -2.16
C LEU A 243 -5.54 22.76 -1.42
N ALA A 244 -6.61 21.99 -1.17
CA ALA A 244 -7.77 22.45 -0.41
C ALA A 244 -7.40 22.90 1.01
N VAL A 245 -6.62 22.09 1.73
CA VAL A 245 -6.10 22.46 3.06
C VAL A 245 -5.27 23.74 3.00
N GLN A 246 -4.49 23.95 1.93
CA GLN A 246 -3.70 25.17 1.78
C GLN A 246 -4.58 26.41 1.58
N THR A 247 -5.71 26.27 0.88
CA THR A 247 -6.63 27.38 0.62
C THR A 247 -7.57 27.69 1.78
N ASP A 248 -7.78 26.75 2.69
CA ASP A 248 -8.65 26.93 3.87
C ASP A 248 -7.90 27.64 5.04
N ILE A 249 -6.58 27.82 4.93
CA ILE A 249 -5.72 28.45 5.95
C ILE A 249 -5.51 29.96 5.70
N ASP A 250 -5.82 30.48 4.50
CA ASP A 250 -5.74 31.90 4.11
C ASP A 250 -7.10 32.61 4.18
#